data_AF-A0A6J5UR76-F1
#
_entry.id   AF-A0A6J5UR76-F1
#
_cell.length_a   1.000
_cell.length_b   1.000
_cell.length_c   1.000
_cell.angle_alpha   90.00
_cell.angle_beta   90.00
_cell.angle_gamma   90.00
#
_symmetry.space_group_name_H-M   'P 1'
#
loop_
_entity.id
_entity.type
_entity.pdbx_description
1 polymer ?
#
loop_
_entity_poly.entity_id
_entity_poly.type
_entity_poly.pdbx_seq_one_letter_code
_entity_poly.pdbx_strand_id
1 'polypeptide(L)'
;MTRVGRDFGDTMQKDAVPAVSADVIFSSSRFPNYKIGANNQIVEAKDEQKVLSMKEVVARETAQLLEQQKRLSVRDLASKFEKGLAAAAKLSEEARLREAASLEKHVLLKKLRDALESLKGRVAGRNKDDVEDAISMVEALAVQLTQREGELMQEKAEVKKLAIFLSRLQKMLKNLSMRKELLLVLKLKCQSSSTESGRSSSGTRTNVASFWEAGVCYMPIFRPQNF
;
A
#
# COMPACT_ATOMS: atom_id res chain seq x y z
N MET A 1 52.57 57.24 -22.35
CA MET A 1 52.07 56.74 -21.05
C MET A 1 51.72 55.27 -21.21
N THR A 2 52.51 54.39 -20.60
CA THR A 2 52.38 52.93 -20.67
C THR A 2 51.44 52.44 -19.56
N ARG A 3 50.49 51.54 -19.85
CA ARG A 3 49.77 50.77 -18.83
C ARG A 3 49.85 49.26 -19.10
N VAL A 4 50.71 48.67 -18.26
CA VAL A 4 50.83 47.31 -17.72
C VAL A 4 49.60 46.40 -17.93
N GLY A 5 49.85 45.22 -18.50
CA GLY A 5 48.93 44.08 -18.50
C GLY A 5 48.98 43.29 -17.19
N ARG A 6 47.92 42.53 -16.92
CA ARG A 6 47.91 41.47 -15.93
C ARG A 6 47.05 40.31 -16.45
N ASP A 7 47.73 39.24 -16.81
CA ASP A 7 47.14 37.94 -17.13
C ASP A 7 46.45 37.36 -15.90
N PHE A 8 45.32 36.68 -16.12
CA PHE A 8 44.83 35.61 -15.26
C PHE A 8 44.35 34.48 -16.15
N GLY A 9 45.28 33.56 -16.43
CA GLY A 9 44.96 32.22 -16.86
C GLY A 9 44.64 31.34 -15.64
N ASP A 10 43.61 30.53 -15.86
CA ASP A 10 43.44 29.16 -15.37
C ASP A 10 42.85 28.87 -13.98
N THR A 11 42.05 27.81 -13.98
CA THR A 11 41.53 26.99 -12.87
C THR A 11 40.50 27.60 -11.93
N MET A 12 39.21 27.44 -12.28
CA MET A 12 38.22 26.97 -11.30
C MET A 12 37.51 25.72 -11.86
N GLN A 13 38.12 24.56 -11.66
CA GLN A 13 37.33 23.39 -11.34
C GLN A 13 36.62 23.69 -10.02
N LYS A 14 35.32 23.88 -10.07
CA LYS A 14 34.44 23.72 -8.91
C LYS A 14 33.19 23.02 -9.40
N ASP A 15 33.12 21.74 -9.04
CA ASP A 15 31.94 21.04 -8.54
C ASP A 15 30.60 21.56 -9.05
N ALA A 16 29.93 20.68 -9.79
CA ALA A 16 28.53 20.82 -10.16
C ALA A 16 27.67 21.19 -8.94
N VAL A 17 27.40 22.48 -8.77
CA VAL A 17 26.24 22.94 -8.02
C VAL A 17 25.04 22.51 -8.85
N PRO A 18 24.07 21.74 -8.31
CA PRO A 18 22.87 21.42 -9.05
C PRO A 18 22.21 22.73 -9.44
N ALA A 19 22.09 23.02 -10.72
CA ALA A 19 21.36 24.18 -11.20
C ALA A 19 19.91 24.04 -10.72
N VAL A 20 19.56 24.79 -9.68
CA VAL A 20 18.21 24.88 -9.14
C VAL A 20 17.40 25.72 -10.11
N SER A 21 16.89 25.07 -11.15
CA SER A 21 15.88 25.57 -12.10
C SER A 21 15.17 24.36 -12.70
N ALA A 22 14.47 23.60 -11.86
CA ALA A 22 13.86 22.31 -12.21
C ALA A 22 12.58 22.41 -13.05
N ASP A 23 12.21 23.59 -13.55
CA ASP A 23 10.95 23.77 -14.29
C ASP A 23 11.11 23.82 -15.82
N VAL A 24 12.34 23.69 -16.34
CA VAL A 24 12.57 23.53 -17.78
C VAL A 24 13.58 22.42 -18.03
N ILE A 25 13.07 21.22 -18.30
CA ILE A 25 13.90 20.12 -18.79
C ILE A 25 14.16 20.37 -20.27
N PHE A 26 15.34 20.90 -20.59
CA PHE A 26 15.83 20.87 -21.96
C PHE A 26 16.23 19.43 -22.29
N SER A 27 15.72 18.89 -23.39
CA SER A 27 16.00 17.53 -23.88
C SER A 27 17.50 17.30 -24.18
N SER A 28 18.28 18.37 -24.28
CA SER A 28 19.73 18.37 -24.48
C SER A 28 20.33 19.59 -23.78
N SER A 29 21.43 19.41 -23.06
CA SER A 29 22.26 20.52 -22.52
C SER A 29 23.14 21.19 -23.58
N ARG A 30 22.98 20.81 -24.85
CA ARG A 30 23.72 21.31 -26.00
C ARG A 30 22.78 22.06 -26.95
N PHE A 31 23.27 23.19 -27.48
CA PHE A 31 22.58 23.98 -28.49
C PHE A 31 22.19 23.13 -29.73
N PRO A 32 21.01 23.36 -30.32
CA PRO A 32 20.58 22.67 -31.55
C PRO A 32 21.61 22.84 -32.67
N ASN A 33 21.95 21.74 -33.35
CA ASN A 33 22.83 21.79 -34.51
C ASN A 33 22.06 22.31 -35.73
N TYR A 34 22.07 23.62 -35.92
CA TYR A 34 21.62 24.22 -37.18
C TYR A 34 22.80 24.38 -38.14
N LYS A 35 22.55 24.26 -39.44
CA LYS A 35 23.49 24.68 -40.48
C LYS A 35 22.96 25.93 -41.16
N ILE A 36 23.80 26.95 -41.28
CA ILE A 36 23.47 28.17 -42.03
C ILE A 36 23.74 27.88 -43.51
N GLY A 37 22.67 27.85 -44.32
CA GLY A 37 22.75 27.70 -45.77
C GLY A 37 23.18 29.00 -46.45
N ALA A 38 23.48 28.93 -47.75
CA ALA A 38 23.74 30.13 -48.54
C ALA A 38 22.56 31.11 -48.45
N ASN A 39 22.86 32.40 -48.28
CA ASN A 39 21.92 33.49 -47.97
C ASN A 39 21.41 33.55 -46.51
N ASN A 40 22.19 33.09 -45.54
CA ASN A 40 21.91 33.21 -44.10
C ASN A 40 20.60 32.54 -43.64
N GLN A 41 20.10 31.55 -44.39
CA GLN A 41 18.91 30.80 -44.00
C GLN A 41 19.30 29.63 -43.09
N ILE A 42 18.66 29.53 -41.92
CA ILE A 42 18.85 28.45 -40.96
C ILE A 42 18.14 27.20 -41.51
N VAL A 43 18.91 26.17 -41.86
CA VAL A 43 18.36 24.87 -42.28
C VAL A 43 18.42 23.93 -41.09
N GLU A 44 17.26 23.58 -40.53
CA GLU A 44 17.18 22.53 -39.52
C GLU A 44 17.42 21.16 -40.17
N ALA A 45 18.34 20.39 -39.61
CA ALA A 45 18.54 19.00 -40.00
C ALA A 45 17.32 18.20 -39.53
N LYS A 46 16.51 17.72 -40.48
CA LYS A 46 15.36 16.85 -40.21
C LYS A 46 15.83 15.56 -39.54
N ASP A 47 15.66 15.47 -38.23
CA ASP A 47 15.49 14.19 -37.57
C ASP A 47 14.01 13.81 -37.70
N GLU A 48 13.72 12.74 -38.47
CA GLU A 48 12.40 12.12 -38.58
C GLU A 48 12.04 11.42 -37.28
N GLN A 49 11.83 12.19 -36.22
CA GLN A 49 11.20 11.68 -35.03
C GLN A 49 9.70 11.65 -35.33
N LYS A 50 9.08 10.48 -35.17
CA LYS A 50 7.62 10.29 -35.24
C LYS A 50 6.99 11.08 -34.09
N VAL A 51 6.89 12.40 -34.26
CA VAL A 51 6.29 13.32 -33.30
C VAL A 51 4.80 13.04 -33.33
N LEU A 52 4.33 12.30 -32.33
CA LEU A 52 2.91 12.17 -32.07
C LEU A 52 2.33 13.60 -31.98
N SER A 53 1.24 13.83 -32.69
CA SER A 53 0.56 15.12 -32.73
C SER A 53 0.28 15.61 -31.31
N MET A 54 0.50 16.89 -31.02
CA MET A 54 0.22 17.49 -29.72
C MET A 54 -1.19 17.17 -29.21
N LYS A 55 -2.18 17.07 -30.11
CA LYS A 55 -3.56 16.68 -29.75
C LYS A 55 -3.65 15.24 -29.24
N GLU A 56 -2.83 14.36 -29.78
CA GLU A 56 -2.79 12.94 -29.44
C GLU A 56 -2.06 12.71 -28.10
N VAL A 57 -0.99 13.49 -27.85
CA VAL A 57 -0.29 13.54 -26.55
C VAL A 57 -1.23 14.05 -25.47
N VAL A 58 -1.91 15.18 -25.72
CA VAL A 58 -2.89 15.75 -24.78
C VAL A 58 -4.04 14.78 -24.52
N ALA A 59 -4.58 14.11 -25.55
CA ALA A 59 -5.66 13.15 -25.36
C ALA A 59 -5.22 11.93 -24.51
N ARG A 60 -4.01 11.42 -24.74
CA ARG A 60 -3.43 10.33 -23.93
C ARG A 60 -3.19 10.75 -22.49
N GLU A 61 -2.56 11.90 -22.27
CA GLU A 61 -2.29 12.43 -20.92
C GLU A 61 -3.59 12.74 -20.18
N THR A 62 -4.59 13.30 -20.87
CA THR A 62 -5.91 13.58 -20.26
C THR A 62 -6.60 12.28 -19.86
N ALA A 63 -6.58 11.24 -20.70
CA ALA A 63 -7.12 9.93 -20.33
C ALA A 63 -6.38 9.31 -19.14
N GLN A 64 -5.04 9.42 -19.11
CA GLN A 64 -4.20 8.89 -18.05
C GLN A 64 -4.39 9.64 -16.73
N LEU A 65 -4.56 10.97 -16.77
CA LEU A 65 -4.90 11.80 -15.61
C LEU A 65 -6.31 11.53 -15.13
N LEU A 66 -7.28 11.32 -16.01
CA LEU A 66 -8.66 10.97 -15.65
C LEU A 66 -8.73 9.58 -14.99
N GLU A 67 -7.88 8.65 -15.46
CA GLU A 67 -7.70 7.34 -14.87
C GLU A 67 -6.99 7.41 -13.51
N GLN A 68 -5.98 8.28 -13.34
CA GLN A 68 -5.32 8.54 -12.05
C GLN A 68 -6.18 9.33 -11.06
N GLN A 69 -7.07 10.20 -11.55
CA GLN A 69 -8.01 10.99 -10.74
C GLN A 69 -9.21 10.17 -10.24
N LYS A 70 -9.17 8.84 -10.35
CA LYS A 70 -10.04 7.95 -9.59
C LYS A 70 -9.63 7.95 -8.10
N ARG A 71 -9.80 9.09 -7.43
CA ARG A 71 -10.00 9.09 -5.98
C ARG A 71 -11.33 8.38 -5.77
N LEU A 72 -11.28 7.08 -5.43
CA LEU A 72 -12.47 6.33 -5.07
C LEU A 72 -13.25 7.16 -4.07
N SER A 73 -14.51 7.49 -4.40
CA SER A 73 -15.34 8.21 -3.45
C SER A 73 -15.49 7.34 -2.19
N VAL A 74 -15.73 7.95 -1.03
CA VAL A 74 -15.99 7.18 0.22
C VAL A 74 -17.10 6.16 0.00
N ARG A 75 -18.08 6.50 -0.84
CA ARG A 75 -19.15 5.60 -1.29
C ARG A 75 -18.63 4.41 -2.10
N ASP A 76 -17.77 4.65 -3.08
CA ASP A 76 -17.15 3.57 -3.87
C ASP A 76 -16.29 2.67 -2.99
N LEU A 77 -15.56 3.25 -2.04
CA LEU A 77 -14.74 2.52 -1.10
C LEU A 77 -15.58 1.64 -0.16
N ALA A 78 -16.68 2.18 0.37
CA ALA A 78 -17.65 1.43 1.19
C ALA A 78 -18.26 0.27 0.39
N SER A 79 -18.71 0.52 -0.84
CA SER A 79 -19.29 -0.53 -1.69
C SER A 79 -18.29 -1.65 -2.03
N LYS A 80 -17.00 -1.31 -2.18
CA LYS A 80 -15.93 -2.31 -2.36
C LYS A 80 -15.69 -3.10 -1.09
N PHE A 81 -15.76 -2.46 0.07
CA PHE A 81 -15.61 -3.11 1.38
C PHE A 81 -16.75 -4.11 1.63
N GLU A 82 -17.99 -3.71 1.38
CA GLU A 82 -19.16 -4.59 1.52
C GLU A 82 -19.10 -5.78 0.57
N LYS A 83 -18.71 -5.56 -0.69
CA LYS A 83 -18.48 -6.65 -1.66
C LYS A 83 -17.36 -7.59 -1.21
N GLY A 84 -16.27 -7.04 -0.69
CA GLY A 84 -15.15 -7.81 -0.13
C GLY A 84 -15.57 -8.62 1.09
N LEU A 85 -16.37 -8.03 1.99
CA LEU A 85 -16.90 -8.69 3.17
C LEU A 85 -17.87 -9.82 2.80
N ALA A 86 -18.77 -9.58 1.84
CA ALA A 86 -19.70 -10.59 1.33
C ALA A 86 -18.95 -11.73 0.63
N ALA A 87 -17.90 -11.44 -0.14
CA ALA A 87 -17.05 -12.46 -0.75
C ALA A 87 -16.31 -13.28 0.32
N ALA A 88 -15.75 -12.63 1.34
CA ALA A 88 -15.07 -13.31 2.44
C ALA A 88 -16.03 -14.20 3.25
N ALA A 89 -17.25 -13.76 3.51
CA ALA A 89 -18.28 -14.56 4.18
C ALA A 89 -18.62 -15.84 3.39
N LYS A 90 -18.77 -15.73 2.06
CA LYS A 90 -19.00 -16.92 1.20
C LYS A 90 -17.82 -17.91 1.24
N LEU A 91 -16.59 -17.41 1.20
CA LEU A 91 -15.40 -18.25 1.30
C LEU A 91 -15.29 -18.92 2.68
N SER A 92 -15.72 -18.24 3.75
CA SER A 92 -15.78 -18.79 5.10
C SER A 92 -16.78 -19.95 5.22
N GLU A 93 -17.97 -19.78 4.65
CA GLU A 93 -18.98 -20.86 4.65
C GLU A 93 -18.54 -22.05 3.79
N GLU A 94 -17.98 -21.80 2.61
CA GLU A 94 -17.39 -22.85 1.77
C GLU A 94 -16.27 -23.62 2.53
N ALA A 95 -15.43 -22.91 3.29
CA ALA A 95 -14.41 -23.55 4.12
C ALA A 95 -15.01 -24.42 5.23
N ARG A 96 -16.09 -23.97 5.89
CA ARG A 96 -16.82 -24.77 6.89
C ARG A 96 -17.43 -26.03 6.28
N LEU A 97 -18.04 -25.91 5.11
CA LEU A 97 -18.63 -27.05 4.40
C LEU A 97 -17.57 -28.07 4.00
N ARG A 98 -16.40 -27.61 3.53
CA ARG A 98 -15.26 -28.48 3.24
C ARG A 98 -14.71 -29.19 4.47
N GLU A 99 -14.63 -28.50 5.61
CA GLU A 99 -14.20 -29.08 6.89
C GLU A 99 -15.16 -30.19 7.34
N ALA A 100 -16.48 -29.95 7.25
CA ALA A 100 -17.50 -30.96 7.53
C ALA A 100 -17.42 -32.16 6.57
N ALA A 101 -17.28 -31.90 5.27
CA ALA A 101 -17.13 -32.95 4.26
C ALA A 101 -15.82 -33.76 4.44
N SER A 102 -14.75 -33.15 4.95
CA SER A 102 -13.50 -33.86 5.24
C SER A 102 -13.66 -34.83 6.40
N LEU A 103 -14.39 -34.44 7.44
CA LEU A 103 -14.72 -35.33 8.57
C LEU A 103 -15.50 -36.57 8.10
N GLU A 104 -16.41 -36.40 7.15
CA GLU A 104 -17.17 -37.50 6.56
C GLU A 104 -16.29 -38.46 5.74
N LYS A 105 -15.24 -37.96 5.07
CA LYS A 105 -14.26 -38.81 4.35
C LYS A 105 -13.52 -39.75 5.28
N HIS A 106 -13.12 -39.30 6.47
CA HIS A 106 -12.49 -40.16 7.48
C HIS A 106 -13.44 -41.27 7.97
N VAL A 107 -14.71 -40.94 8.18
CA VAL A 107 -15.74 -41.93 8.56
C VAL A 107 -15.92 -42.97 7.45
N LEU A 108 -15.95 -42.54 6.18
CA LEU A 108 -16.10 -43.43 5.04
C LEU A 108 -14.88 -44.36 4.87
N LEU A 109 -13.66 -43.83 4.96
CA LEU A 109 -12.44 -44.64 4.87
C LEU A 109 -12.33 -45.65 6.01
N LYS A 110 -12.75 -45.25 7.22
CA LYS A 110 -12.83 -46.19 8.35
C LYS A 110 -13.79 -47.34 8.06
N LYS A 111 -15.02 -47.02 7.62
CA LYS A 111 -16.02 -48.04 7.27
C LYS A 111 -15.54 -48.96 6.15
N LEU A 112 -14.84 -48.42 5.15
CA LEU A 112 -14.24 -49.19 4.06
C LEU A 112 -13.17 -50.15 4.58
N ARG A 113 -12.26 -49.67 5.44
CA ARG A 113 -11.24 -50.51 6.09
C ARG A 113 -11.88 -51.62 6.91
N ASP A 114 -12.87 -51.31 7.74
CA ASP A 114 -13.57 -52.30 8.57
C ASP A 114 -14.26 -53.38 7.71
N ALA A 115 -14.84 -53.00 6.57
CA ALA A 115 -15.45 -53.93 5.62
C ALA A 115 -14.41 -54.82 4.91
N LEU A 116 -13.26 -54.26 4.54
CA LEU A 116 -12.16 -55.01 3.94
C LEU A 116 -11.53 -55.99 4.94
N GLU A 117 -11.37 -55.59 6.21
CA GLU A 117 -10.88 -56.49 7.28
C GLU A 117 -11.84 -57.66 7.51
N SER A 118 -13.16 -57.39 7.50
CA SER A 118 -14.18 -58.45 7.55
C SER A 118 -14.15 -59.37 6.33
N LEU A 119 -13.83 -58.85 5.14
CA LEU A 119 -13.69 -59.65 3.92
C LEU A 119 -12.41 -60.50 3.97
N LYS A 120 -11.30 -59.94 4.42
CA LYS A 120 -10.00 -60.62 4.58
C LYS A 120 -10.10 -61.89 5.41
N GLY A 121 -10.89 -61.87 6.49
CA GLY A 121 -11.14 -63.06 7.33
C GLY A 121 -11.97 -64.17 6.65
N ARG A 122 -12.58 -63.89 5.49
CA ARG A 122 -13.44 -64.81 4.74
C ARG A 122 -12.84 -65.29 3.41
N VAL A 123 -11.78 -64.65 2.93
CA VAL A 123 -11.11 -64.98 1.66
C VAL A 123 -9.77 -65.69 1.91
N ALA A 124 -9.31 -66.48 0.94
CA ALA A 124 -8.06 -67.23 1.02
C ALA A 124 -7.29 -67.21 -0.32
N GLY A 125 -6.00 -67.55 -0.28
CA GLY A 125 -5.11 -67.54 -1.45
C GLY A 125 -4.91 -66.12 -2.00
N ARG A 126 -4.77 -65.99 -3.32
CA ARG A 126 -4.49 -64.70 -3.98
C ARG A 126 -5.51 -63.61 -3.67
N ASN A 127 -6.79 -63.96 -3.52
CA ASN A 127 -7.83 -63.00 -3.17
C ASN A 127 -7.61 -62.38 -1.78
N LYS A 128 -6.95 -63.10 -0.87
CA LYS A 128 -6.58 -62.56 0.44
C LYS A 128 -5.45 -61.55 0.29
N ASP A 129 -4.46 -61.86 -0.53
CA ASP A 129 -3.33 -60.97 -0.82
C ASP A 129 -3.84 -59.67 -1.47
N ASP A 130 -4.76 -59.75 -2.44
CA ASP A 130 -5.39 -58.58 -3.08
C ASP A 130 -6.17 -57.71 -2.08
N VAL A 131 -6.85 -58.33 -1.10
CA VAL A 131 -7.56 -57.59 -0.03
C VAL A 131 -6.59 -56.96 0.96
N GLU A 132 -5.47 -57.62 1.27
CA GLU A 132 -4.38 -57.08 2.10
C GLU A 132 -3.75 -55.83 1.45
N ASP A 133 -3.53 -55.88 0.13
CA ASP A 133 -3.05 -54.75 -0.66
C ASP A 133 -4.08 -53.61 -0.69
N ALA A 134 -5.37 -53.93 -0.84
CA ALA A 134 -6.45 -52.94 -0.78
C ALA A 134 -6.54 -52.25 0.58
N ILE A 135 -6.39 -53.00 1.69
CA ILE A 135 -6.32 -52.42 3.04
C ILE A 135 -5.12 -51.47 3.14
N SER A 136 -3.95 -51.90 2.67
CA SER A 136 -2.74 -51.07 2.67
C SER A 136 -2.91 -49.76 1.89
N MET A 137 -3.58 -49.80 0.73
CA MET A 137 -3.91 -48.60 -0.06
C MET A 137 -4.87 -47.66 0.68
N VAL A 138 -5.89 -48.20 1.35
CA VAL A 138 -6.85 -47.42 2.14
C VAL A 138 -6.17 -46.75 3.34
N GLU A 139 -5.25 -47.45 4.01
CA GLU A 139 -4.45 -46.89 5.10
C GLU A 139 -3.53 -45.76 4.61
N ALA A 140 -2.87 -45.94 3.46
CA ALA A 140 -2.05 -44.90 2.85
C ALA A 140 -2.87 -43.64 2.50
N LEU A 141 -4.10 -43.81 2.00
CA LEU A 141 -5.01 -42.69 1.73
C LEU A 141 -5.45 -41.97 3.02
N ALA A 142 -5.73 -42.72 4.09
CA ALA A 142 -6.10 -42.14 5.38
C ALA A 142 -4.96 -41.31 5.99
N VAL A 143 -3.71 -41.77 5.87
CA VAL A 143 -2.52 -41.02 6.29
C VAL A 143 -2.38 -39.71 5.49
N GLN A 144 -2.50 -39.78 4.16
CA GLN A 144 -2.40 -38.59 3.29
C GLN A 144 -3.46 -37.53 3.60
N LEU A 145 -4.71 -37.95 3.86
CA LEU A 145 -5.77 -37.02 4.25
C LEU A 145 -5.46 -36.34 5.59
N THR A 146 -5.02 -37.12 6.59
CA THR A 146 -4.65 -36.59 7.91
C THR A 146 -3.49 -35.60 7.83
N GLN A 147 -2.48 -35.88 7.01
CA GLN A 147 -1.34 -34.99 6.80
C GLN A 147 -1.78 -33.66 6.17
N ARG A 148 -2.56 -33.73 5.09
CA ARG A 148 -3.08 -32.54 4.40
C ARG A 148 -3.96 -31.69 5.30
N GLU A 149 -4.78 -32.32 6.15
CA GLU A 149 -5.57 -31.61 7.16
C GLU A 149 -4.68 -30.94 8.20
N GLY A 150 -3.59 -31.58 8.63
CA GLY A 150 -2.61 -30.98 9.53
C GLY A 150 -1.98 -29.72 8.96
N GLU A 151 -1.58 -29.75 7.68
CA GLU A 151 -1.04 -28.58 6.96
C GLU A 151 -2.08 -27.45 6.87
N LEU A 152 -3.33 -27.78 6.50
CA LEU A 152 -4.43 -26.80 6.44
C LEU A 152 -4.73 -26.19 7.81
N MET A 153 -4.67 -26.96 8.89
CA MET A 153 -4.87 -26.47 10.25
C MET A 153 -3.76 -25.51 10.68
N GLN A 154 -2.52 -25.80 10.31
CA GLN A 154 -1.39 -24.90 10.54
C GLN A 154 -1.56 -23.59 9.77
N GLU A 155 -1.86 -23.65 8.47
CA GLU A 155 -2.09 -22.46 7.63
C GLU A 155 -3.24 -21.61 8.19
N LYS A 156 -4.36 -22.23 8.59
CA LYS A 156 -5.50 -21.57 9.23
C LYS A 156 -5.08 -20.84 10.52
N ALA A 157 -4.17 -21.40 11.30
CA ALA A 157 -3.64 -20.75 12.49
C ALA A 157 -2.75 -19.54 12.16
N GLU A 158 -1.93 -19.61 11.11
CA GLU A 158 -1.12 -18.48 10.63
C GLU A 158 -1.99 -17.36 10.08
N VAL A 159 -3.00 -17.68 9.27
CA VAL A 159 -4.00 -16.72 8.78
C VAL A 159 -4.72 -16.04 9.95
N LYS A 160 -5.07 -16.79 11.00
CA LYS A 160 -5.69 -16.22 12.21
C LYS A 160 -4.76 -15.23 12.93
N LYS A 161 -3.45 -15.51 13.00
CA LYS A 161 -2.46 -14.55 13.54
C LYS A 161 -2.44 -13.27 12.69
N LEU A 162 -2.38 -13.40 11.37
CA LEU A 162 -2.40 -12.25 10.45
C LEU A 162 -3.68 -11.41 10.59
N ALA A 163 -4.84 -12.04 10.74
CA ALA A 163 -6.11 -11.35 10.96
C ALA A 163 -6.10 -10.51 12.26
N ILE A 164 -5.48 -11.02 13.33
CA ILE A 164 -5.31 -10.27 14.58
C ILE A 164 -4.39 -9.05 14.35
N PHE A 165 -3.28 -9.21 13.63
CA PHE A 165 -2.40 -8.09 13.28
C PHE A 165 -3.11 -7.02 12.46
N LEU A 166 -3.88 -7.41 11.44
CA LEU A 166 -4.66 -6.50 10.62
C LEU A 166 -5.70 -5.74 11.45
N SER A 167 -6.41 -6.44 12.34
CA SER A 167 -7.40 -5.82 13.25
C SER A 167 -6.73 -4.78 14.15
N ARG A 168 -5.53 -5.08 14.65
CA ARG A 168 -4.73 -4.14 15.46
C ARG A 168 -4.29 -2.92 14.64
N LEU A 169 -3.79 -3.12 13.42
CA LEU A 169 -3.41 -2.03 12.51
C LEU A 169 -4.61 -1.14 12.16
N GLN A 170 -5.78 -1.73 11.88
CA GLN A 170 -7.02 -0.99 11.64
C GLN A 170 -7.42 -0.13 12.85
N LYS A 171 -7.34 -0.67 14.06
CA LYS A 171 -7.60 0.09 15.30
C LYS A 171 -6.61 1.24 15.48
N MET A 172 -5.32 1.00 15.23
CA MET A 172 -4.30 2.06 15.30
C MET A 172 -4.54 3.17 14.28
N LEU A 173 -4.90 2.82 13.04
CA LEU A 173 -5.22 3.79 12.00
C LEU A 173 -6.42 4.67 12.38
N LYS A 174 -7.50 4.06 12.90
CA LYS A 174 -8.66 4.80 13.42
C LYS A 174 -8.27 5.75 14.55
N ASN A 175 -7.49 5.28 15.52
CA ASN A 175 -6.99 6.11 16.62
C ASN A 175 -6.12 7.28 16.15
N LEU A 176 -5.24 7.04 15.16
CA LEU A 176 -4.41 8.08 14.55
C LEU A 176 -5.26 9.13 13.82
N SER A 177 -6.31 8.71 13.11
CA SER A 177 -7.26 9.62 12.45
C SER A 177 -7.94 10.52 13.48
N MET A 178 -8.50 9.94 14.55
CA MET A 178 -9.15 10.69 15.63
C MET A 178 -8.20 11.69 16.29
N ARG A 179 -6.95 11.28 16.56
CA ARG A 179 -5.93 12.17 17.16
C ARG A 179 -5.57 13.34 16.26
N LYS A 180 -5.45 13.12 14.95
CA LYS A 180 -5.15 14.19 13.99
C LYS A 180 -6.28 15.21 13.91
N GLU A 181 -7.54 14.77 13.90
CA GLU A 181 -8.70 15.66 13.93
C GLU A 181 -8.73 16.50 15.22
N LEU A 182 -8.50 15.87 16.37
CA LEU A 182 -8.45 16.58 17.66
C LEU A 182 -7.35 17.64 17.68
N LEU A 183 -6.17 17.33 17.13
CA LEU A 183 -5.05 18.26 17.06
C LEU A 183 -5.32 19.43 16.12
N LEU A 184 -6.03 19.20 15.00
CA LEU A 184 -6.52 20.26 14.11
C LEU A 184 -7.53 21.17 14.82
N VAL A 185 -8.50 20.60 15.54
CA VAL A 185 -9.49 21.36 16.31
C VAL A 185 -8.82 22.22 17.38
N LEU A 186 -7.87 21.66 18.13
CA LEU A 186 -7.10 22.41 19.13
C LEU A 186 -6.29 23.54 18.49
N LYS A 187 -5.65 23.29 17.33
CA LYS A 187 -4.86 24.30 16.63
C LYS A 187 -5.72 25.46 16.12
N LEU A 188 -6.91 25.16 15.61
CA LEU A 188 -7.89 26.19 15.21
C LEU A 188 -8.41 26.98 16.43
N LYS A 189 -8.68 26.30 17.55
CA LYS A 189 -9.15 26.95 18.79
C LYS A 189 -8.10 27.95 19.32
N CYS A 190 -6.82 27.55 19.35
CA CYS A 190 -5.73 28.45 19.76
C CYS A 190 -5.60 29.69 18.84
N GLN A 191 -5.73 29.51 17.52
CA GLN A 191 -5.71 30.65 16.59
C GLN A 191 -6.87 31.62 16.84
N SER A 192 -8.08 31.13 17.09
CA SER A 192 -9.25 31.97 17.36
C SER A 192 -9.12 32.81 18.64
N SER A 193 -8.58 32.23 19.72
CA SER A 193 -8.34 32.97 20.98
C SER A 193 -7.26 34.06 20.85
N SER A 194 -6.25 33.86 20.00
CA SER A 194 -5.23 34.88 19.73
C SER A 194 -5.75 36.04 18.87
N THR A 195 -6.74 35.80 18.00
CA THR A 195 -7.38 36.86 17.22
C THR A 195 -8.39 37.68 18.02
N GLU A 196 -9.02 37.09 19.04
CA GLU A 196 -9.94 37.80 19.94
C GLU A 196 -9.21 38.67 20.97
N SER A 197 -8.03 38.25 21.46
CA SER A 197 -7.22 39.08 22.37
C SER A 197 -6.56 40.29 21.68
N GLY A 198 -6.44 40.27 20.34
CA GLY A 198 -5.85 41.35 19.55
C GLY A 198 -6.82 42.49 19.19
N ARG A 199 -8.10 42.39 19.57
CA ARG A 199 -9.11 43.44 19.28
C ARG A 199 -9.49 44.32 20.46
N SER A 200 -8.90 44.10 21.64
CA SER A 200 -9.08 45.01 22.77
C SER A 200 -7.77 45.74 23.09
N SER A 201 -7.88 47.06 23.24
CA SER A 201 -6.90 48.04 23.72
C SER A 201 -5.72 48.42 22.81
N SER A 202 -5.96 49.52 22.10
CA SER A 202 -5.02 50.58 21.75
C SER A 202 -4.04 50.94 22.89
N GLY A 203 -2.77 51.09 22.51
CA GLY A 203 -1.84 52.04 23.15
C GLY A 203 -0.98 51.50 24.29
N THR A 204 0.19 50.94 23.97
CA THR A 204 1.51 51.42 24.43
C THR A 204 2.61 50.47 23.92
N ARG A 205 3.70 51.04 23.42
CA ARG A 205 4.91 50.31 23.02
C ARG A 205 5.53 49.62 24.24
N THR A 206 5.54 48.30 24.27
CA THR A 206 6.49 47.52 25.07
C THR A 206 7.00 46.31 24.31
N ASN A 207 8.25 45.96 24.59
CA ASN A 207 9.14 45.08 23.83
C ASN A 207 8.55 43.71 23.43
N VAL A 208 8.81 43.32 22.18
CA VAL A 208 8.39 42.05 21.55
C VAL A 208 9.19 40.83 22.07
N ALA A 209 10.16 41.02 22.95
CA ALA A 209 11.05 39.96 23.43
C ALA A 209 10.51 39.16 24.64
N SER A 210 9.42 39.59 25.28
CA SER A 210 8.99 39.00 26.57
C SER A 210 7.75 38.10 26.50
N PHE A 211 7.13 37.94 25.32
CA PHE A 211 5.83 37.27 25.23
C PHE A 211 5.90 35.76 24.96
N TRP A 212 7.10 35.19 24.84
CA TRP A 212 7.28 33.74 24.65
C TRP A 212 7.29 32.92 25.95
N GLU A 213 7.34 33.55 27.13
CA GLU A 213 7.45 32.82 28.41
C GLU A 213 6.15 32.70 29.22
N ALA A 214 5.04 33.34 28.84
CA ALA A 214 3.81 33.34 29.64
C ALA A 214 2.61 32.68 28.95
N GLY A 215 2.84 31.71 28.06
CA GLY A 215 1.81 30.96 27.34
C GLY A 215 1.62 29.54 27.86
N VAL A 216 1.41 29.36 29.16
CA VAL A 216 1.00 28.06 29.72
C VAL A 216 -0.39 27.72 29.18
N CYS A 217 -0.42 27.00 28.08
CA CYS A 217 -1.61 26.25 27.66
C CYS A 217 -1.89 25.22 28.75
N TYR A 218 -2.85 25.53 29.63
CA TYR A 218 -3.40 24.56 30.58
C TYR A 218 -3.93 23.36 29.79
N MET A 219 -3.16 22.26 29.82
CA MET A 219 -3.59 20.94 29.40
C MET A 219 -4.61 20.42 30.41
N PRO A 220 -5.85 20.08 30.03
CA PRO A 220 -6.65 19.19 30.85
C PRO A 220 -6.08 17.78 30.67
N ILE A 221 -5.49 17.26 31.74
CA ILE A 221 -5.13 15.85 31.90
C ILE A 221 -6.42 15.03 31.79
N PHE A 222 -6.67 14.44 30.62
CA PHE A 222 -7.72 13.43 30.47
C PHE A 222 -7.25 12.15 31.16
N ARG A 223 -7.67 11.95 32.42
CA ARG A 223 -7.66 10.62 33.06
C ARG A 223 -8.62 9.72 32.29
N PRO A 224 -8.23 8.51 31.89
CA PRO A 224 -9.18 7.52 31.40
C PRO A 224 -9.97 6.99 32.61
N GLN A 225 -11.26 7.28 32.68
CA GLN A 225 -12.17 6.50 33.52
C GLN A 225 -12.43 5.16 32.81
N ASN A 226 -12.03 4.08 33.48
CA ASN A 226 -12.51 2.74 33.19
C ASN A 226 -14.02 2.69 33.45
N PHE A 227 -14.80 2.24 32.47
CA PHE A 227 -15.98 1.40 32.62
C PHE A 227 -16.20 0.62 31.33
#